data_AF-A0A8T6VY70-F1
#
_entry.id   AF-A0A8T6VY70-F1
#
_cell.length_a   1.000
_cell.length_b   1.000
_cell.length_c   1.000
_cell.angle_alpha   90.00
_cell.angle_beta   90.00
_cell.angle_gamma   90.00
#
_symmetry.space_group_name_H-M   'P 1'
#
loop_
_entity.id
_entity.type
_entity.pdbx_description
1 polymer ?
#
loop_
_entity_poly.entity_id
_entity_poly.type
_entity_poly.pdbx_seq_one_letter_code
_entity_poly.pdbx_strand_id
1 'polypeptide(L)'
;HDAGMHMAVHASSLEEIRSAAEMRVGSIEHMGYGNRPRYDDEAVELMVRGGIFWVPTVVHNLLIDIHKEIPERLDNPQLEADLPPDLYADVRQSLERPSR
;
A
#
# COMPACT_ATOMS: atom_id res chain seq x y z
N HIS A 1 -17.46 11.20 6.59
CA HIS A 1 -18.83 10.70 6.78
C HIS A 1 -19.87 11.68 6.29
N ASP A 2 -19.93 12.91 6.80
CA ASP A 2 -20.97 13.90 6.42
C ASP A 2 -21.04 14.21 4.92
N ALA A 3 -19.90 14.17 4.22
CA ALA A 3 -19.83 14.34 2.77
C ALA A 3 -20.20 13.08 1.95
N GLY A 4 -20.57 11.96 2.61
CA GLY A 4 -20.90 10.69 1.95
C GLY A 4 -19.71 9.99 1.26
N MET A 5 -18.48 10.42 1.52
CA MET A 5 -17.28 9.88 0.87
C MET A 5 -16.68 8.69 1.63
N HIS A 6 -16.06 7.77 0.88
CA HIS A 6 -15.25 6.68 1.41
C HIS A 6 -14.00 7.24 2.10
N MET A 7 -13.77 6.84 3.35
CA MET A 7 -12.60 7.23 4.12
C MET A 7 -11.59 6.09 4.12
N ALA A 8 -10.44 6.33 3.48
CA ALA A 8 -9.30 5.42 3.49
C ALA A 8 -8.21 5.97 4.42
N VAL A 9 -7.56 5.10 5.19
CA VAL A 9 -6.49 5.49 6.12
C VAL A 9 -5.30 4.53 6.06
N HIS A 10 -4.16 4.97 6.58
CA HIS A 10 -3.04 4.10 6.89
C HIS A 10 -3.09 3.74 8.39
N ALA A 11 -3.03 2.45 8.69
CA ALA A 11 -2.97 1.91 10.04
C ALA A 11 -2.24 0.57 9.97
N SER A 12 -1.48 0.21 11.00
CA SER A 12 -0.63 -0.99 10.97
C SER A 12 -0.59 -1.73 12.31
N SER A 13 -0.75 -1.01 13.42
CA SER A 13 -0.84 -1.55 14.77
C SER A 13 -2.29 -1.80 15.18
N LEU A 14 -2.49 -2.66 16.19
CA LEU A 14 -3.80 -2.89 16.78
C LEU A 14 -4.46 -1.60 17.30
N GLU A 15 -3.68 -0.69 17.90
CA GLU A 15 -4.20 0.58 18.42
C GLU A 15 -4.73 1.47 17.29
N GLU A 16 -3.95 1.62 16.20
CA GLU A 16 -4.37 2.38 15.02
C GLU A 16 -5.60 1.74 14.36
N ILE A 17 -5.66 0.41 14.29
CA ILE A 17 -6.81 -0.32 13.74
C ILE A 17 -8.05 -0.13 14.63
N ARG A 18 -7.89 -0.07 15.95
CA ARG A 18 -8.98 0.26 16.87
C ARG A 18 -9.51 1.67 16.63
N SER A 19 -8.62 2.66 16.51
CA SER A 19 -9.02 4.03 16.17
C SER A 19 -9.71 4.11 14.81
N ALA A 20 -9.22 3.37 13.81
CA ALA A 20 -9.85 3.28 12.49
C ALA A 20 -11.27 2.69 12.58
N ALA A 21 -11.48 1.67 13.40
CA ALA A 21 -12.80 1.09 13.65
C ALA A 21 -13.75 2.06 14.38
N GLU A 22 -13.27 2.78 15.40
CA GLU A 22 -14.04 3.83 16.09
C GLU A 22 -14.46 4.95 15.14
N MET A 23 -13.57 5.33 14.21
CA MET A 23 -13.83 6.31 13.17
C MET A 23 -14.72 5.79 12.03
N ARG A 24 -15.04 4.49 12.02
CA ARG A 24 -15.82 3.81 10.96
C ARG A 24 -15.23 4.05 9.57
N VAL A 25 -13.92 3.92 9.44
CA VAL A 25 -13.27 4.07 8.13
C VAL A 25 -13.76 2.99 7.16
N GLY A 26 -13.67 3.27 5.87
CA GLY A 26 -14.06 2.31 4.84
C GLY A 26 -12.94 1.34 4.47
N SER A 27 -11.67 1.78 4.49
CA SER A 27 -10.53 0.91 4.17
C SER A 27 -9.27 1.27 4.94
N ILE A 28 -8.41 0.28 5.11
CA ILE A 28 -7.03 0.46 5.55
C ILE A 28 -6.10 0.05 4.41
N GLU A 29 -5.33 1.03 3.96
CA GLU A 29 -4.44 0.93 2.80
C GLU A 29 -3.05 0.47 3.20
N HIS A 30 -2.35 -0.14 2.24
CA HIS A 30 -0.94 -0.56 2.34
C HIS A 30 -0.64 -1.59 3.43
N MET A 31 -1.59 -2.51 3.60
CA MET A 31 -1.49 -3.53 4.62
C MET A 31 -0.54 -4.66 4.22
N GLY A 32 0.09 -5.28 5.22
CA GLY A 32 0.96 -6.45 5.06
C GLY A 32 2.43 -6.10 4.87
N TYR A 33 2.81 -4.85 5.12
CA TYR A 33 4.20 -4.39 5.11
C TYR A 33 4.80 -4.44 6.52
N GLY A 34 6.00 -5.02 6.68
CA GLY A 34 6.74 -5.10 7.95
C GLY A 34 7.01 -6.52 8.47
N ASN A 35 7.78 -6.64 9.57
CA ASN A 35 8.22 -7.91 10.15
C ASN A 35 7.12 -8.72 10.88
N ARG A 36 5.84 -8.41 10.66
CA ARG A 36 4.73 -9.11 11.32
C ARG A 36 4.06 -10.07 10.33
N PRO A 37 4.33 -11.39 10.44
CA PRO A 37 3.75 -12.36 9.53
C PRO A 37 2.23 -12.55 9.71
N ARG A 38 1.64 -11.99 10.78
CA ARG A 38 0.22 -12.11 11.13
C ARG A 38 -0.26 -10.85 11.85
N TYR A 39 -1.51 -10.47 11.62
CA TYR A 39 -2.22 -9.50 12.45
C TYR A 39 -2.71 -10.13 13.74
N ASP A 40 -2.85 -9.32 14.79
CA ASP A 40 -3.54 -9.72 16.01
C ASP A 40 -4.98 -10.14 15.70
N ASP A 41 -5.46 -11.21 16.35
CA ASP A 41 -6.83 -11.71 16.12
C ASP A 41 -7.88 -10.63 16.40
N GLU A 42 -7.64 -9.78 17.41
CA GLU A 42 -8.47 -8.63 17.72
C GLU A 42 -8.52 -7.61 16.56
N ALA A 43 -7.39 -7.36 15.89
CA ALA A 43 -7.35 -6.44 14.76
C ALA A 43 -8.18 -6.97 13.58
N VAL A 44 -8.09 -8.28 13.31
CA VAL A 44 -8.92 -8.94 12.28
C VAL A 44 -10.39 -8.82 12.63
N GLU A 45 -10.76 -9.10 13.88
CA GLU A 45 -12.14 -9.02 14.34
C GLU A 45 -12.71 -7.59 14.27
N LEU A 46 -11.92 -6.58 14.64
CA LEU A 46 -12.28 -5.16 14.52
C LEU A 46 -12.56 -4.78 13.07
N MET A 47 -11.68 -5.18 12.14
CA MET A 47 -11.88 -4.91 10.70
C MET A 47 -13.14 -5.58 10.16
N VAL A 48 -13.38 -6.84 10.51
CA VAL A 48 -14.58 -7.58 10.08
C VAL A 48 -15.85 -6.95 10.64
N ARG A 49 -15.90 -6.64 11.94
CA ARG A 49 -17.07 -6.01 12.58
C ARG A 49 -17.33 -4.59 12.08
N GLY A 50 -16.27 -3.84 11.77
CA GLY A 50 -16.35 -2.48 11.25
C GLY A 50 -16.69 -2.41 9.75
N GLY A 51 -16.68 -3.54 9.03
CA GLY A 51 -16.84 -3.54 7.58
C GLY A 51 -15.68 -2.85 6.85
N ILE A 52 -14.47 -2.89 7.44
CA ILE A 52 -13.29 -2.21 6.92
C ILE A 52 -12.65 -3.09 5.85
N PHE A 53 -12.46 -2.54 4.65
CA PHE A 53 -11.75 -3.22 3.57
C PHE A 53 -10.24 -3.26 3.87
N TRP A 54 -9.68 -4.46 3.76
CA TRP A 54 -8.24 -4.70 3.86
C TRP A 54 -7.61 -4.60 2.48
N VAL A 55 -6.66 -3.68 2.28
CA VAL A 55 -5.99 -3.47 0.99
C VAL A 55 -4.49 -3.82 1.11
N PRO A 56 -4.10 -5.06 0.74
CA PRO A 56 -2.73 -5.52 0.94
C PRO A 56 -1.76 -5.02 -0.12
N THR A 57 -0.70 -4.31 0.30
CA THR A 57 0.45 -4.02 -0.57
C THR A 57 1.47 -5.16 -0.58
N VAL A 58 1.43 -6.10 0.37
CA VAL A 58 2.31 -7.29 0.38
C VAL A 58 2.24 -8.11 -0.91
N VAL A 59 1.09 -8.10 -1.60
CA VAL A 59 0.92 -8.78 -2.89
C VAL A 59 1.85 -8.19 -3.96
N HIS A 60 2.15 -6.89 -3.92
CA HIS A 60 3.07 -6.26 -4.85
C HIS A 60 4.52 -6.67 -4.59
N ASN A 61 4.89 -7.01 -3.34
CA ASN A 61 6.23 -7.53 -3.05
C ASN A 61 6.50 -8.86 -3.75
N LEU A 62 5.46 -9.69 -3.97
CA LEU A 62 5.59 -10.94 -4.72
C LEU A 62 5.98 -10.70 -6.18
N LEU A 63 5.79 -9.48 -6.70
CA LEU A 63 6.15 -9.13 -8.07
C LEU A 63 7.60 -8.64 -8.19
N ILE A 64 8.31 -8.38 -7.08
CA ILE A 64 9.67 -7.82 -7.12
C ILE A 64 10.62 -8.72 -7.94
N ASP A 65 10.53 -10.03 -7.78
CA ASP A 65 11.40 -10.95 -8.51
C ASP A 65 11.08 -10.98 -10.01
N ILE A 66 9.80 -10.86 -10.38
CA ILE A 66 9.38 -10.71 -11.78
C ILE A 66 9.93 -9.40 -12.38
N HIS A 67 9.95 -8.30 -11.62
CA HIS A 67 10.53 -7.03 -12.09
C HIS A 67 12.06 -7.12 -12.28
N LYS A 68 12.76 -7.91 -11.47
CA LYS A 68 14.20 -8.15 -11.67
C LYS A 68 14.48 -8.96 -12.93
N GLU A 69 13.61 -9.91 -13.26
CA GLU A 69 13.73 -10.74 -14.47
C GLU A 69 13.32 -9.99 -15.74
N ILE A 70 12.33 -9.10 -15.65
CA ILE A 70 11.76 -8.36 -16.79
C ILE A 70 11.61 -6.87 -16.42
N PRO A 71 12.72 -6.10 -16.38
CA PRO A 71 12.72 -4.71 -15.95
C PRO A 71 11.91 -3.79 -16.88
N GLU A 72 11.78 -4.15 -18.16
CA GLU A 72 11.00 -3.39 -19.16
C GLU A 72 9.51 -3.31 -18.80
N ARG A 73 9.01 -4.14 -17.87
CA ARG A 73 7.65 -4.01 -17.32
C ARG A 73 7.42 -2.68 -16.60
N LEU A 74 8.48 -2.03 -16.14
CA LEU A 74 8.44 -0.71 -15.51
C LEU A 74 8.57 0.44 -16.52
N ASP A 75 8.82 0.12 -17.80
CA ASP A 75 8.95 1.11 -18.86
C ASP A 75 7.55 1.46 -19.38
N ASN A 76 6.97 2.53 -18.84
CA ASN A 76 5.71 3.08 -19.29
C ASN A 76 5.96 4.39 -20.07
N PRO A 77 5.76 4.41 -21.41
CA PRO A 77 5.94 5.63 -22.21
C PRO A 77 5.05 6.79 -21.75
N GLN A 78 3.88 6.49 -21.17
CA GLN A 78 3.01 7.51 -20.60
C GLN A 78 3.62 8.13 -19.33
N LEU A 79 4.30 7.33 -18.51
CA LEU A 79 4.97 7.83 -17.31
C LEU A 79 6.13 8.77 -17.68
N GLU A 80 6.87 8.46 -18.74
CA GLU A 80 7.90 9.35 -19.28
C GLU A 80 7.31 10.65 -19.81
N ALA A 81 6.15 10.59 -20.48
CA ALA A 81 5.48 11.77 -21.01
C ALA A 81 4.83 12.64 -19.92
N ASP A 82 4.34 12.04 -18.83
CA ASP A 82 3.63 12.73 -17.75
C ASP A 82 4.56 13.35 -16.71
N LEU A 83 5.78 12.81 -16.57
CA LEU A 83 6.75 13.30 -15.58
C LEU A 83 7.72 14.34 -16.20
N PRO A 84 8.08 15.39 -15.46
CA PRO A 84 9.24 16.21 -15.80
C PRO A 84 10.49 15.36 -16.01
N PRO A 85 11.37 15.69 -16.98
CA PRO A 85 12.52 14.85 -17.32
C PRO A 85 13.45 14.53 -16.14
N ASP A 86 13.63 15.48 -15.22
CA ASP A 86 14.42 15.32 -14.00
C ASP A 86 13.78 14.33 -13.01
N LEU A 87 12.46 14.40 -12.82
CA LEU A 87 11.73 13.47 -11.96
C LEU A 87 11.66 12.07 -12.57
N TYR A 88 11.48 11.96 -13.89
CA TYR A 88 11.57 10.67 -14.57
C TYR A 88 12.95 10.05 -14.40
N ALA A 89 14.02 10.81 -14.59
CA ALA A 89 15.38 10.34 -14.38
C ALA A 89 15.64 9.88 -12.94
N ASP A 90 15.12 10.61 -11.94
CA ASP A 90 15.22 10.24 -10.51
C ASP A 90 14.52 8.90 -10.22
N VAL A 91 13.29 8.71 -10.72
CA VAL A 91 12.57 7.43 -10.61
C VAL A 91 13.37 6.29 -11.23
N ARG A 92 13.95 6.50 -12.43
CA ARG A 92 14.77 5.47 -13.10
C ARG A 92 16.02 5.14 -12.29
N GLN A 93 16.70 6.14 -11.75
CA GLN A 93 17.89 5.95 -10.94
C GLN A 93 17.58 5.20 -9.63
N SER A 94 16.40 5.39 -9.04
CA SER A 94 15.98 4.68 -7.82
C SER A 94 15.97 3.14 -7.99
N LEU A 95 15.74 2.66 -9.22
CA LEU A 95 15.69 1.23 -9.55
C LEU A 95 17.06 0.57 -9.65
N GLU A 96 18.16 1.35 -9.78
CA GLU A 96 19.52 0.80 -9.86
C GLU A 96 19.97 0.15 -8.53
N ARG A 97 19.36 0.56 -7.41
CA ARG A 97 19.68 0.07 -6.06
C ARG A 97 18.41 -0.21 -5.25
N PRO A 98 17.62 -1.23 -5.62
CA PRO A 98 16.28 -1.47 -5.08
C PRO A 98 16.25 -1.94 -3.61
N SER A 99 17.41 -2.12 -2.97
CA SER A 99 17.57 -2.56 -1.58
C SER A 99 18.03 -1.47 -0.61
N ARG A 100 18.04 -0.21 -1.05
CA ARG A 100 18.32 0.96 -0.19
C ARG A 100 17.05 1.56 0.39
#